data_AF-A0A1C3EMJ3-F1
#
_entry.id   AF-A0A1C3EMJ3-F1
#
_cell.length_a   1.000
_cell.length_b   1.000
_cell.length_c   1.000
_cell.angle_alpha   90.00
_cell.angle_beta   90.00
_cell.angle_gamma   90.00
#
_symmetry.space_group_name_H-M   'P 1'
#
loop_
_entity.id
_entity.type
_entity.pdbx_description
1 polymer ?
#
loop_
_entity_poly.entity_id
_entity_poly.type
_entity_poly.pdbx_seq_one_letter_code
_entity_poly.pdbx_strand_id
1 'polypeptide(L)'
;MKKTIMTTAMILASAISFSASAFDMKVIPLEGAAWVEVLNSGQPVEGATVTVDGNSYTTPESGLLFIRISDDEDDRYVFTAEDQSGNKISKTRLVYKD
;
A
#
# COMPACT_ATOMS: atom_id res chain seq x y z
N MET A 1 40.86 31.65 40.91
CA MET A 1 40.16 31.35 39.64
C MET A 1 39.66 29.91 39.69
N LYS A 2 38.34 29.67 39.78
CA LYS A 2 37.75 28.33 39.67
C LYS A 2 36.63 28.41 38.63
N LYS A 3 36.81 27.67 37.54
CA LYS A 3 36.14 27.82 36.25
C LYS A 3 34.77 27.13 36.30
N THR A 4 33.72 27.87 36.01
CA THR A 4 32.39 27.36 35.68
C THR A 4 32.47 26.64 34.33
N ILE A 5 32.21 25.34 34.30
CA ILE A 5 32.01 24.60 33.06
C ILE A 5 30.52 24.26 33.01
N MET A 6 29.77 25.08 32.28
CA MET A 6 28.40 24.80 31.88
C MET A 6 28.45 23.75 30.76
N THR A 7 28.19 22.49 31.12
CA THR A 7 28.02 21.41 30.14
C THR A 7 26.57 21.40 29.68
N THR A 8 26.25 22.19 28.66
CA THR A 8 24.96 22.09 27.96
C THR A 8 24.97 20.83 27.11
N ALA A 9 24.30 19.78 27.58
CA ALA A 9 24.04 18.59 26.78
C ALA A 9 22.98 18.93 25.72
N MET A 10 23.40 18.98 24.45
CA MET A 10 22.50 19.16 23.31
C MET A 10 21.89 17.78 22.98
N ILE A 11 20.65 17.56 23.42
CA ILE A 11 19.90 16.33 23.09
C ILE A 11 19.46 16.45 21.63
N LEU A 12 19.99 15.59 20.75
CA LEU A 12 19.46 15.42 19.40
C LEU A 12 18.05 14.83 19.49
N ALA A 13 17.04 15.64 19.19
CA ALA A 13 15.69 15.15 18.93
C ALA A 13 15.64 14.61 17.50
N SER A 14 15.78 13.30 17.33
CA SER A 14 15.52 12.62 16.05
C SER A 14 14.00 12.61 15.83
N ALA A 15 13.48 13.55 15.04
CA ALA A 15 12.09 13.49 14.60
C ALA A 15 11.96 12.37 13.55
N ILE A 16 11.27 11.29 13.90
CA ILE A 16 10.79 10.29 12.94
C ILE A 16 9.65 10.93 12.13
N SER A 17 9.91 11.33 10.89
CA SER A 17 8.83 11.75 9.98
C SER A 17 8.18 10.51 9.39
N PHE A 18 7.01 10.13 9.89
CA PHE A 18 6.14 9.18 9.19
C PHE A 18 5.45 9.92 8.04
N SER A 19 6.01 9.84 6.83
CA SER A 19 5.26 10.21 5.63
C SER A 19 4.18 9.16 5.40
N ALA A 20 2.94 9.46 5.76
CA ALA A 20 1.80 8.75 5.20
C ALA A 20 1.79 9.02 3.69
N SER A 21 1.98 8.00 2.85
CA SER A 21 1.81 8.17 1.41
C SER A 21 0.35 8.47 1.12
N ALA A 22 0.09 9.50 0.32
CA ALA A 22 -1.27 9.81 -0.12
C ALA A 22 -1.83 8.71 -1.04
N PHE A 23 -0.95 7.99 -1.74
CA PHE A 23 -1.29 6.82 -2.53
C PHE A 23 -1.51 5.61 -1.62
N ASP A 24 -2.69 5.01 -1.70
CA ASP A 24 -3.10 3.85 -0.90
C ASP A 24 -3.91 2.85 -1.74
N MET A 25 -4.04 1.63 -1.23
CA MET A 25 -4.78 0.55 -1.90
C MET A 25 -5.53 -0.30 -0.90
N LYS A 26 -6.86 -0.32 -0.89
CA LYS A 26 -7.61 -1.22 -0.02
C LYS A 26 -7.83 -2.57 -0.71
N VAL A 27 -7.55 -3.66 0.00
CA VAL A 27 -7.81 -5.03 -0.48
C VAL A 27 -8.70 -5.75 0.50
N ILE A 28 -9.86 -6.21 0.00
CA ILE A 28 -10.85 -6.99 0.74
C ILE A 28 -10.92 -8.39 0.08
N PRO A 29 -10.30 -9.42 0.69
CA PRO A 29 -10.36 -10.78 0.16
C PRO A 29 -11.78 -11.37 0.32
N LEU A 30 -12.13 -12.22 -0.61
CA LEU A 30 -13.31 -13.09 -0.66
C LEU A 30 -12.83 -14.52 -0.98
N GLU A 31 -13.72 -15.51 -0.92
CA GLU A 31 -13.42 -16.85 -1.45
C GLU A 31 -13.20 -16.77 -2.97
N GLY A 32 -12.02 -17.21 -3.42
CA GLY A 32 -11.59 -17.20 -4.83
C GLY A 32 -11.48 -15.82 -5.49
N ALA A 33 -11.47 -14.72 -4.72
CA ALA A 33 -11.49 -13.37 -5.28
C ALA A 33 -11.03 -12.28 -4.29
N ALA A 34 -10.88 -11.05 -4.79
CA ALA A 34 -10.71 -9.87 -3.98
C ALA A 34 -11.31 -8.62 -4.64
N TRP A 35 -11.86 -7.74 -3.81
CA TRP A 35 -12.07 -6.33 -4.18
C TRP A 35 -10.78 -5.54 -3.92
N VAL A 36 -10.36 -4.78 -4.91
CA VAL A 36 -9.18 -3.90 -4.82
C VAL A 36 -9.57 -2.49 -5.20
N GLU A 37 -9.39 -1.55 -4.27
CA GLU A 37 -9.65 -0.13 -4.46
C GLU A 37 -8.33 0.63 -4.40
N VAL A 38 -8.02 1.44 -5.41
CA VAL A 38 -6.81 2.26 -5.47
C VAL A 38 -7.18 3.73 -5.30
N LEU A 39 -6.51 4.39 -4.35
CA LEU A 39 -6.82 5.75 -3.94
C LEU A 39 -5.57 6.62 -3.95
N ASN A 40 -5.72 7.89 -4.29
CA ASN A 40 -4.70 8.92 -4.06
C ASN A 40 -5.36 10.10 -3.34
N SER A 41 -4.86 10.42 -2.15
CA SER A 41 -5.45 11.43 -1.27
C SER A 41 -6.94 11.16 -0.99
N GLY A 42 -7.32 9.89 -0.92
CA GLY A 42 -8.70 9.44 -0.70
C GLY A 42 -9.63 9.55 -1.93
N GLN A 43 -9.11 9.93 -3.09
CA GLN A 43 -9.87 9.93 -4.36
C GLN A 43 -9.54 8.68 -5.18
N PRO A 44 -10.52 8.09 -5.89
CA PRO A 44 -10.27 6.98 -6.82
C PRO A 44 -9.21 7.32 -7.86
N VAL A 45 -8.37 6.34 -8.18
CA VAL A 45 -7.35 6.47 -9.23
C VAL A 45 -7.77 5.65 -10.44
N GLU A 46 -8.06 6.33 -11.55
CA GLU A 46 -8.23 5.71 -12.86
C GLU A 46 -6.86 5.41 -13.50
N GLY A 47 -6.75 4.30 -14.22
CA GLY A 47 -5.55 3.99 -15.02
C GLY A 47 -4.36 3.47 -14.21
N ALA A 48 -4.51 3.22 -12.90
CA ALA A 48 -3.48 2.55 -12.10
C ALA A 48 -3.38 1.07 -12.50
N THR A 49 -2.17 0.54 -12.51
CA THR A 49 -1.93 -0.89 -12.75
C THR A 49 -1.86 -1.62 -11.43
N VAL A 50 -2.79 -2.54 -11.21
CA VAL A 50 -2.79 -3.49 -10.09
C VAL A 50 -2.24 -4.82 -10.59
N THR A 51 -1.21 -5.34 -9.94
CA THR A 51 -0.63 -6.65 -10.21
C THR A 51 -0.83 -7.59 -9.03
N VAL A 52 -1.20 -8.83 -9.34
CA VAL A 52 -1.34 -9.92 -8.37
C VAL A 52 -1.13 -11.25 -9.10
N ASP A 53 -0.33 -12.13 -8.51
CA ASP A 53 -0.02 -13.46 -9.09
C ASP A 53 0.43 -13.41 -10.57
N GLY A 54 1.28 -12.44 -10.91
CA GLY A 54 1.75 -12.23 -12.29
C GLY A 54 0.72 -11.64 -13.27
N ASN A 55 -0.56 -11.56 -12.87
CA ASN A 55 -1.61 -10.92 -13.65
C ASN A 55 -1.64 -9.41 -13.40
N SER A 56 -2.08 -8.65 -14.42
CA SER A 56 -2.16 -7.18 -14.38
C SER A 56 -3.56 -6.70 -14.75
N TYR A 57 -4.04 -5.71 -14.02
CA TYR A 57 -5.37 -5.11 -14.18
C TYR A 57 -5.24 -3.59 -14.14
N THR A 58 -6.02 -2.89 -14.97
CA THR A 58 -6.05 -1.43 -14.97
C THR A 58 -7.32 -0.95 -14.29
N THR A 59 -7.18 -0.05 -13.32
CA THR A 59 -8.34 0.50 -12.60
C THR A 59 -9.22 1.34 -13.51
N PRO A 60 -10.56 1.17 -13.46
CA PRO A 60 -11.50 2.06 -14.14
C PRO A 60 -11.63 3.40 -13.41
N GLU A 61 -12.47 4.31 -13.91
CA GLU A 61 -12.76 5.63 -13.30
C GLU A 61 -13.13 5.54 -11.80
N SER A 62 -13.82 4.47 -11.40
CA SER A 62 -14.19 4.24 -10.00
C SER A 62 -13.03 3.84 -9.09
N GLY A 63 -11.84 3.57 -9.64
CA GLY A 63 -10.68 3.08 -8.89
C GLY A 63 -10.85 1.67 -8.29
N LEU A 64 -11.97 1.01 -8.55
CA LEU A 64 -12.38 -0.25 -7.92
C LEU A 64 -12.35 -1.41 -8.93
N LEU A 65 -11.63 -2.46 -8.56
CA LEU A 65 -11.49 -3.70 -9.32
C LEU A 65 -12.07 -4.89 -8.54
N PHE A 66 -12.72 -5.78 -9.28
CA PHE A 66 -12.99 -7.14 -8.83
C PHE A 66 -12.02 -8.10 -9.52
N ILE A 67 -11.21 -8.80 -8.74
CA ILE A 67 -10.19 -9.72 -9.26
C ILE A 67 -10.52 -11.12 -8.79
N ARG A 68 -10.66 -12.06 -9.73
CA ARG A 68 -10.73 -13.49 -9.41
C ARG A 68 -9.33 -14.05 -9.22
N ILE A 69 -9.17 -14.86 -8.20
CA ILE A 69 -7.95 -15.55 -7.84
C ILE A 69 -8.34 -17.01 -7.73
N SER A 70 -8.02 -17.78 -8.78
CA SER A 70 -8.39 -19.18 -8.87
C SER A 70 -7.16 -20.01 -8.56
N ASP A 71 -7.10 -20.53 -7.34
CA ASP A 71 -6.04 -21.38 -6.86
C ASP A 71 -6.66 -22.53 -6.07
N ASP A 72 -5.96 -23.66 -6.02
CA ASP A 72 -6.51 -24.89 -5.43
C ASP A 72 -6.42 -24.91 -3.89
N GLU A 73 -5.73 -23.92 -3.30
CA GLU A 73 -5.41 -23.81 -1.89
C GLU A 73 -5.59 -22.37 -1.37
N ASP A 74 -5.70 -22.22 -0.05
CA ASP A 74 -5.67 -20.90 0.60
C ASP A 74 -4.25 -20.34 0.58
N ASP A 75 -4.03 -19.16 0.00
CA ASP A 75 -2.69 -18.57 -0.07
C ASP A 75 -2.65 -17.04 0.12
N ARG A 76 -1.44 -16.53 0.39
CA ARG A 76 -1.14 -15.12 0.64
C ARG A 76 -0.69 -14.43 -0.65
N TYR A 77 -1.58 -13.66 -1.23
CA TYR A 77 -1.30 -12.90 -2.43
C TYR A 77 -0.74 -11.52 -2.10
N VAL A 78 0.26 -11.10 -2.89
CA VAL A 78 0.79 -9.74 -2.87
C VAL A 78 0.15 -8.94 -3.99
N PHE A 79 -0.72 -8.02 -3.61
CA PHE A 79 -1.27 -7.03 -4.53
C PHE A 79 -0.31 -5.86 -4.58
N THR A 80 0.00 -5.37 -5.78
CA THR A 80 0.83 -4.17 -5.98
C THR A 80 0.13 -3.22 -6.93
N ALA A 81 -0.19 -2.03 -6.47
CA ALA A 81 -0.71 -0.94 -7.30
C ALA A 81 0.42 0.01 -7.69
N GLU A 82 0.41 0.47 -8.94
CA GLU A 82 1.29 1.51 -9.48
C GLU A 82 0.47 2.52 -10.27
N ASP A 83 0.61 3.81 -9.95
CA ASP A 83 -0.01 4.88 -10.72
C ASP A 83 0.83 5.30 -11.94
N GLN A 84 0.28 6.18 -12.78
CA GLN A 84 0.96 6.67 -13.98
C GLN A 84 2.19 7.54 -13.69
N SER A 85 2.35 8.00 -12.43
CA SER A 85 3.53 8.75 -11.97
C SER A 85 4.63 7.83 -11.41
N GLY A 86 4.39 6.52 -11.36
CA GLY A 86 5.30 5.52 -10.83
C GLY A 86 5.24 5.37 -9.30
N ASN A 87 4.25 5.95 -8.63
CA ASN A 87 4.04 5.70 -7.20
C ASN A 87 3.57 4.27 -7.02
N LYS A 88 4.17 3.53 -6.07
CA LYS A 88 3.83 2.12 -5.83
C LYS A 88 3.41 1.86 -4.39
N ILE A 89 2.47 0.95 -4.20
CA ILE A 89 2.11 0.39 -2.90
C ILE A 89 1.82 -1.10 -3.04
N SER A 90 2.25 -1.89 -2.06
CA SER A 90 1.92 -3.32 -2.00
C SER A 90 1.18 -3.66 -0.71
N LYS A 91 0.18 -4.55 -0.79
CA LYS A 91 -0.48 -5.13 0.38
C LYS A 91 -0.62 -6.64 0.21
N THR A 92 -0.29 -7.38 1.26
CA THR A 92 -0.48 -8.83 1.31
C THR A 92 -1.80 -9.19 1.98
N ARG A 93 -2.56 -10.13 1.39
CA ARG A 93 -3.80 -10.66 1.97
C ARG A 93 -3.86 -12.17 1.78
N LEU A 94 -4.37 -12.87 2.79
CA LEU A 94 -4.82 -14.25 2.63
C LEU A 94 -6.12 -14.24 1.84
N VAL A 95 -6.18 -15.02 0.78
CA VAL A 95 -7.38 -15.27 -0.03
C VAL A 95 -7.67 -16.75 0.12
N TYR A 96 -8.91 -17.07 0.51
CA TYR A 96 -9.34 -18.46 0.66
C TYR A 96 -9.74 -19.00 -0.71
N LYS A 97 -9.58 -20.30 -0.94
CA LYS A 97 -10.11 -20.94 -2.14
C LYS A 97 -11.65 -20.81 -2.21
N ASP A 98 -12.21 -21.04 -3.38
CA ASP A 98 -13.66 -21.01 -3.63
C ASP A 98 -14.42 -22.25 -3.10
#